data_AF-A0AAI9TMS6-F1
#
_entry.id   AF-A0AAI9TMS6-F1
#
_cell.length_a   1.000
_cell.length_b   1.000
_cell.length_c   1.000
_cell.angle_alpha   90.00
_cell.angle_beta   90.00
_cell.angle_gamma   90.00
#
_symmetry.space_group_name_H-M   'P 1'
#
loop_
_entity.id
_entity.type
_entity.pdbx_description
1 polymer ?
#
loop_
_entity_poly.entity_id
_entity_poly.type
_entity_poly.pdbx_seq_one_letter_code
_entity_poly.pdbx_strand_id
1 'polypeptide(L)'
;MYWGTSETLLPVYQDVEKAMAKHPDVDTVVNFASSRSVYTSTMELMENPQIRSIAIIAEGVPERRAREIMVTAKEKGITIIGPATVGGIKPGAYKIGNTGGMMDNIVASKLYRKGSVGYVSKSGGMSNELNNIISQNTDGVFEGVAIGGDRYPGTTFIDHLLRYQAEPECKILVLLGEVGGVEEYRVIEAIKNGTITKPIVAWAIGTCASLFKTEVQFGHAGASANSDLETAVTKNKAMREAGIYVPETFEDLPQTLKQVYDAELQKGSITPAPEPIVPKIPIDYSWAQELGLVRKPAAFISTISDDRGQELLYAGMPISDVFREDIGIGGVMSLLWFRRRLPPYASKFLEMVLMLTADHGPAVSGAMNTIITTRAGKDLISALVSGLLTIGSRFGGALDGAAEEFTKAFDKGLSPRDFVDTMRKENKLIPGIGHKVKSRNNPDLRVELVKEFVKKHFPSTKLLDYAIAVETVTTSKKDNLILNVDGCVAVCFVDLLRNCGAFSPEECEDYMRMGVLNGLFVLGRSIGLIAHYLDQKRLRTGLYRHPWDDITYLLPTLQKGGAEGRVEVNL
;
A
#
# COMPACT_ATOMS: atom_id res chain seq x y z
N MET A 1 -12.47 -10.48 7.30
CA MET A 1 -13.57 -9.62 7.81
C MET A 1 -13.82 -9.96 9.27
N TYR A 2 -14.52 -9.11 10.03
CA TYR A 2 -14.88 -9.39 11.42
C TYR A 2 -16.36 -9.74 11.56
N TRP A 3 -16.64 -10.78 12.35
CA TRP A 3 -17.97 -11.08 12.91
C TRP A 3 -17.91 -10.86 14.42
N GLY A 4 -18.32 -9.67 14.86
CA GLY A 4 -18.08 -9.20 16.23
C GLY A 4 -16.58 -9.06 16.48
N THR A 5 -16.01 -9.95 17.30
CA THR A 5 -14.57 -10.00 17.60
C THR A 5 -13.84 -11.16 16.90
N SER A 6 -14.57 -12.04 16.21
CA SER A 6 -14.00 -13.19 15.53
C SER A 6 -13.65 -12.84 14.08
N GLU A 7 -12.46 -13.22 13.64
CA GLU A 7 -12.10 -13.13 12.23
C GLU A 7 -12.86 -14.18 11.41
N THR A 8 -13.31 -13.78 10.23
CA THR A 8 -14.03 -14.63 9.29
C THR A 8 -13.57 -14.36 7.86
N LEU A 9 -13.48 -15.43 7.08
CA LEU A 9 -13.09 -15.39 5.67
C LEU A 9 -14.34 -15.36 4.80
N LEU A 10 -14.37 -14.44 3.83
CA LEU A 10 -15.37 -14.41 2.77
C LEU A 10 -14.68 -14.75 1.45
N PRO A 11 -15.24 -15.66 0.62
CA PRO A 11 -14.63 -16.03 -0.64
C PRO A 11 -14.72 -14.89 -1.66
N VAL A 12 -13.65 -14.70 -2.43
CA VAL A 12 -13.58 -13.74 -3.53
C VAL A 12 -13.46 -14.51 -4.84
N TYR A 13 -14.31 -14.17 -5.81
CA TYR A 13 -14.37 -14.84 -7.10
C TYR A 13 -13.99 -13.86 -8.22
N GLN A 14 -13.35 -14.39 -9.26
CA GLN A 14 -13.06 -13.64 -10.48
C GLN A 14 -14.24 -13.62 -11.46
N ASP A 15 -15.09 -14.66 -11.40
CA ASP A 15 -16.21 -14.87 -12.33
C ASP A 15 -17.55 -14.90 -11.57
N VAL A 16 -18.57 -14.20 -12.08
CA VAL A 16 -19.91 -14.13 -11.47
C VAL A 16 -20.56 -15.51 -11.46
N GLU A 17 -20.50 -16.25 -12.57
CA GLU A 17 -21.11 -17.58 -12.71
C GLU A 17 -20.62 -18.55 -11.61
N LYS A 18 -19.32 -18.55 -11.32
CA LYS A 18 -18.73 -19.38 -10.25
C LYS A 18 -19.20 -18.96 -8.86
N ALA A 19 -19.36 -17.66 -8.63
CA ALA A 19 -19.86 -17.14 -7.35
C ALA A 19 -21.31 -17.57 -7.12
N MET A 20 -22.16 -17.42 -8.14
CA MET A 20 -23.59 -17.80 -8.08
C MET A 20 -23.76 -19.30 -7.91
N ALA A 21 -23.03 -20.11 -8.69
CA ALA A 21 -23.09 -21.57 -8.59
C ALA A 21 -22.70 -22.11 -7.21
N LYS A 22 -21.78 -21.45 -6.51
CA LYS A 22 -21.35 -21.84 -5.15
C LYS A 22 -22.23 -21.31 -4.03
N HIS A 23 -22.99 -20.25 -4.30
CA HIS A 23 -23.85 -19.57 -3.31
C HIS A 23 -25.27 -19.42 -3.87
N PRO A 24 -26.01 -20.53 -4.04
CA PRO A 24 -27.36 -20.51 -4.61
C PRO A 24 -28.39 -19.82 -3.71
N ASP A 25 -28.03 -19.55 -2.45
CA ASP A 25 -28.81 -18.84 -1.43
C ASP A 25 -28.75 -17.31 -1.56
N VAL A 26 -27.84 -16.78 -2.39
CA VAL A 26 -27.72 -15.33 -2.63
C VAL A 26 -28.80 -14.86 -3.60
N ASP A 27 -29.64 -13.95 -3.14
CA ASP A 27 -30.72 -13.32 -3.92
C ASP A 27 -30.51 -11.82 -4.16
N THR A 28 -29.55 -11.21 -3.46
CA THR A 28 -29.31 -9.77 -3.47
C THR A 28 -27.85 -9.46 -3.76
N VAL A 29 -27.60 -8.55 -4.70
CA VAL A 29 -26.24 -8.13 -5.07
C VAL A 29 -26.08 -6.62 -4.89
N VAL A 30 -24.98 -6.21 -4.26
CA VAL A 30 -24.57 -4.81 -4.17
C VAL A 30 -23.48 -4.54 -5.21
N ASN A 31 -23.84 -3.84 -6.29
CA ASN A 31 -22.97 -3.59 -7.43
C ASN A 31 -22.19 -2.27 -7.27
N PHE A 32 -20.93 -2.39 -6.85
CA PHE A 32 -19.97 -1.30 -6.71
C PHE A 32 -19.14 -1.04 -7.99
N ALA A 33 -19.54 -1.61 -9.13
CA ALA A 33 -18.87 -1.34 -10.40
C ALA A 33 -18.89 0.15 -10.74
N SER A 34 -17.84 0.65 -11.39
CA SER A 34 -17.80 2.05 -11.85
C SER A 34 -18.90 2.35 -12.89
N SER A 35 -19.26 3.61 -13.09
CA SER A 35 -20.23 4.03 -14.11
C SER A 35 -19.92 3.54 -15.53
N ARG A 36 -18.64 3.25 -15.83
CA ARG A 36 -18.19 2.68 -17.12
C ARG A 36 -18.50 1.19 -17.27
N SER A 37 -18.56 0.45 -16.17
CA SER A 37 -18.64 -1.02 -16.14
C SER A 37 -19.99 -1.54 -15.67
N VAL A 38 -20.74 -0.69 -14.97
CA VAL A 38 -21.97 -1.06 -14.25
C VAL A 38 -23.08 -1.59 -15.15
N TYR A 39 -23.15 -1.12 -16.39
CA TYR A 39 -24.10 -1.65 -17.35
C TYR A 39 -23.83 -3.12 -17.62
N THR A 40 -22.62 -3.45 -18.09
CA THR A 40 -22.24 -4.83 -18.42
C THR A 40 -22.35 -5.75 -17.20
N SER A 41 -21.86 -5.32 -16.03
CA SER A 41 -21.93 -6.16 -14.83
C SER A 41 -23.36 -6.39 -14.35
N THR A 42 -24.25 -5.39 -14.45
CA THR A 42 -25.66 -5.56 -14.07
C THR A 42 -26.38 -6.49 -15.05
N MET A 43 -26.12 -6.36 -16.35
CA MET A 43 -26.72 -7.25 -17.35
C MET A 43 -26.30 -8.70 -17.14
N GLU A 44 -25.01 -8.96 -16.89
CA GLU A 44 -24.48 -10.29 -16.55
C GLU A 44 -25.11 -10.85 -15.26
N LEU A 45 -25.23 -10.03 -14.21
CA LEU A 45 -25.89 -10.44 -12.97
C LEU A 45 -27.34 -10.88 -13.19
N MET A 46 -28.08 -10.17 -14.05
CA MET A 46 -29.48 -10.49 -14.39
C MET A 46 -29.65 -11.76 -15.25
N GLU A 47 -28.56 -12.36 -15.76
CA GLU A 47 -28.62 -13.70 -16.39
C GLU A 47 -28.86 -14.80 -15.35
N ASN A 48 -28.56 -14.54 -14.08
CA ASN A 48 -28.67 -15.51 -12.99
C ASN A 48 -30.07 -15.47 -12.35
N PRO A 49 -30.88 -16.53 -12.45
CA PRO A 49 -32.29 -16.52 -12.04
C PRO A 49 -32.52 -16.44 -10.53
N GLN A 50 -31.50 -16.71 -9.71
CA GLN A 50 -31.58 -16.59 -8.24
C GLN A 50 -31.62 -15.13 -7.78
N ILE A 51 -31.14 -14.18 -8.59
CA ILE A 51 -31.07 -12.77 -8.22
C ILE A 51 -32.47 -12.15 -8.28
N ARG A 52 -32.87 -11.53 -7.17
CA ARG A 52 -34.14 -10.83 -6.97
C ARG A 52 -33.97 -9.34 -6.79
N SER A 53 -32.82 -8.90 -6.31
CA SER A 53 -32.51 -7.48 -6.09
C SER A 53 -31.06 -7.15 -6.44
N ILE A 54 -30.87 -6.01 -7.12
CA ILE A 54 -29.55 -5.45 -7.38
C ILE A 54 -29.54 -3.99 -6.94
N ALA A 55 -28.62 -3.63 -6.05
CA ALA A 55 -28.36 -2.24 -5.69
C ALA A 55 -27.21 -1.70 -6.55
N ILE A 56 -27.46 -0.64 -7.31
CA ILE A 56 -26.50 -0.02 -8.22
C ILE A 56 -25.94 1.25 -7.57
N ILE A 57 -24.72 1.18 -7.07
CA ILE A 57 -24.13 2.29 -6.30
C ILE A 57 -23.55 3.39 -7.20
N ALA A 58 -23.15 3.04 -8.42
CA ALA A 58 -22.51 3.94 -9.36
C ALA A 58 -23.35 5.20 -9.66
N GLU A 59 -22.73 6.37 -9.53
CA GLU A 59 -23.26 7.64 -10.01
C GLU A 59 -22.73 7.95 -11.42
N GLY A 60 -23.53 8.66 -12.24
CA GLY A 60 -23.15 9.03 -13.59
C GLY A 60 -23.35 7.91 -14.62
N VAL A 61 -24.36 7.06 -14.42
CA VAL A 61 -24.75 6.06 -15.41
C VAL A 61 -25.51 6.77 -16.55
N PRO A 62 -25.12 6.58 -17.83
CA PRO A 62 -25.83 7.23 -18.92
C PRO A 62 -27.33 6.86 -18.91
N GLU A 63 -28.21 7.85 -19.05
CA GLU A 63 -29.67 7.68 -18.94
C GLU A 63 -30.21 6.56 -19.85
N ARG A 64 -29.64 6.41 -21.05
CA ARG A 64 -29.99 5.31 -21.95
C ARG A 64 -29.71 3.93 -21.33
N ARG A 65 -28.54 3.76 -20.70
CA ARG A 65 -28.14 2.50 -20.06
C ARG A 65 -28.99 2.23 -18.81
N ALA A 66 -29.28 3.25 -18.01
CA ALA A 66 -30.21 3.11 -16.88
C ALA A 66 -31.59 2.62 -17.34
N ARG A 67 -32.12 3.16 -18.45
CA ARG A 67 -33.39 2.71 -19.04
C ARG A 67 -33.33 1.27 -19.57
N GLU A 68 -32.25 0.89 -20.26
CA GLU A 68 -32.05 -0.49 -20.74
C GLU A 68 -32.00 -1.50 -19.57
N ILE A 69 -31.31 -1.16 -18.48
CA ILE A 69 -31.29 -1.96 -17.24
C ILE A 69 -32.70 -2.08 -16.67
N MET A 70 -33.42 -0.96 -16.52
CA MET A 70 -34.77 -0.93 -15.96
C MET A 70 -35.75 -1.80 -16.74
N VAL A 71 -35.72 -1.74 -18.08
CA VAL A 71 -36.59 -2.59 -18.94
C VAL A 71 -36.27 -4.06 -18.72
N THR A 72 -35.00 -4.44 -18.78
CA THR A 72 -34.56 -5.82 -18.59
C THR A 72 -34.91 -6.36 -17.20
N ALA A 73 -34.70 -5.54 -16.17
CA ALA A 73 -35.02 -5.88 -14.79
C ALA A 73 -36.53 -6.09 -14.60
N LYS A 74 -37.37 -5.22 -15.20
CA LYS A 74 -38.82 -5.36 -15.17
C LYS A 74 -39.30 -6.65 -15.85
N GLU A 75 -38.73 -6.99 -17.02
CA GLU A 75 -39.05 -8.23 -17.74
C GLU A 75 -38.70 -9.48 -16.91
N LYS A 76 -37.63 -9.41 -16.12
CA LYS A 76 -37.15 -10.51 -15.26
C LYS A 76 -37.74 -10.49 -13.84
N GLY A 77 -38.50 -9.46 -13.48
CA GLY A 77 -39.03 -9.28 -12.12
C GLY A 77 -37.94 -9.03 -11.07
N ILE A 78 -36.84 -8.37 -11.44
CA ILE A 78 -35.72 -8.02 -10.55
C ILE A 78 -35.88 -6.59 -10.05
N THR A 79 -35.74 -6.38 -8.75
CA THR A 79 -35.76 -5.06 -8.12
C THR A 79 -34.42 -4.36 -8.31
N ILE A 80 -34.42 -3.12 -8.81
CA ILE A 80 -33.19 -2.32 -8.96
C ILE A 80 -33.26 -1.10 -8.04
N ILE A 81 -32.41 -1.05 -7.01
CA ILE A 81 -32.27 0.14 -6.16
C ILE A 81 -31.09 0.96 -6.69
N GLY A 82 -31.34 2.19 -7.14
CA GLY A 82 -30.37 3.02 -7.87
C GLY A 82 -30.67 3.11 -9.37
N PRO A 83 -29.75 3.59 -10.23
CA PRO A 83 -28.36 3.97 -9.91
C PRO A 83 -28.22 5.23 -9.05
N ALA A 84 -26.98 5.65 -8.76
CA ALA A 84 -26.65 6.83 -7.97
C ALA A 84 -27.30 6.81 -6.57
N THR A 85 -27.18 5.68 -5.88
CA THR A 85 -27.74 5.48 -4.53
C THR A 85 -26.70 4.97 -3.54
N VAL A 86 -26.90 5.28 -2.26
CA VAL A 86 -26.21 4.58 -1.15
C VAL A 86 -26.82 3.19 -0.89
N GLY A 87 -28.07 2.97 -1.33
CA GLY A 87 -28.85 1.75 -1.14
C GLY A 87 -30.06 1.95 -0.24
N GLY A 88 -30.12 1.18 0.84
CA GLY A 88 -31.23 1.12 1.78
C GLY A 88 -30.88 0.32 3.03
N ILE A 89 -31.68 0.48 4.06
CA ILE A 89 -31.53 -0.20 5.35
C ILE A 89 -32.87 -0.69 5.85
N LYS A 90 -32.91 -1.96 6.26
CA LYS A 90 -33.99 -2.56 7.02
C LYS A 90 -33.45 -2.89 8.42
N PRO A 91 -33.65 -2.02 9.41
CA PRO A 91 -33.07 -2.16 10.74
C PRO A 91 -33.32 -3.53 11.38
N GLY A 92 -32.25 -4.12 11.94
CA GLY A 92 -32.27 -5.46 12.51
C GLY A 92 -32.28 -6.62 11.50
N ALA A 93 -32.25 -6.34 10.19
CA ALA A 93 -32.24 -7.35 9.13
C ALA A 93 -31.06 -7.18 8.17
N TYR A 94 -31.08 -6.15 7.31
CA TYR A 94 -30.09 -6.00 6.25
C TYR A 94 -29.80 -4.53 5.92
N LYS A 95 -28.55 -4.24 5.58
CA LYS A 95 -28.05 -2.93 5.15
C LYS A 95 -27.33 -3.11 3.83
N ILE A 96 -27.69 -2.31 2.83
CA ILE A 96 -26.99 -2.29 1.54
C ILE A 96 -25.75 -1.41 1.67
N GLY A 97 -24.56 -2.00 1.48
CA GLY A 97 -23.29 -1.29 1.35
C GLY A 97 -23.05 -0.29 2.50
N ASN A 98 -22.95 0.98 2.16
CA ASN A 98 -22.56 2.06 3.10
C ASN A 98 -23.75 2.73 3.80
N THR A 99 -24.99 2.31 3.57
CA THR A 99 -26.21 2.98 4.09
C THR A 99 -26.18 3.11 5.61
N GLY A 100 -26.36 4.30 6.17
CA GLY A 100 -26.29 4.51 7.63
C GLY A 100 -24.88 4.66 8.20
N GLY A 101 -23.82 4.64 7.36
CA GLY A 101 -22.47 5.02 7.77
C GLY A 101 -21.78 4.04 8.73
N MET A 102 -20.92 4.59 9.59
CA MET A 102 -20.18 3.85 10.62
C MET A 102 -21.10 3.33 11.73
N MET A 103 -20.60 2.37 12.52
CA MET A 103 -21.37 1.74 13.59
C MET A 103 -21.90 2.75 14.62
N ASP A 104 -21.14 3.81 14.91
CA ASP A 104 -21.56 4.88 15.84
C ASP A 104 -22.88 5.52 15.42
N ASN A 105 -23.07 5.75 14.12
CA ASN A 105 -24.32 6.29 13.58
C ASN A 105 -25.45 5.25 13.57
N ILE A 106 -25.14 3.98 13.29
CA ILE A 106 -26.11 2.87 13.40
C ILE A 106 -26.67 2.78 14.82
N VAL A 107 -25.83 2.95 15.84
CA VAL A 107 -26.24 2.96 17.25
C VAL A 107 -26.99 4.24 17.60
N ALA A 108 -26.47 5.41 17.23
CA ALA A 108 -27.07 6.71 17.54
C ALA A 108 -28.49 6.85 16.97
N SER A 109 -28.71 6.41 15.74
CA SER A 109 -30.03 6.41 15.09
C SER A 109 -30.85 5.14 15.35
N LYS A 110 -30.42 4.27 16.27
CA LYS A 110 -31.12 3.04 16.69
C LYS A 110 -31.44 2.07 15.54
N LEU A 111 -30.61 2.01 14.51
CA LEU A 111 -30.81 1.23 13.28
C LEU A 111 -30.50 -0.28 13.45
N TYR A 112 -30.17 -0.72 14.65
CA TYR A 112 -29.99 -2.15 14.99
C TYR A 112 -31.31 -2.86 15.30
N ARG A 113 -32.42 -2.12 15.40
CA ARG A 113 -33.76 -2.68 15.65
C ARG A 113 -34.83 -1.93 14.85
N LYS A 114 -35.92 -2.62 14.48
CA LYS A 114 -37.01 -2.03 13.70
C LYS A 114 -37.89 -1.08 14.51
N GLY A 115 -38.40 -0.04 13.85
CA GLY A 115 -39.53 0.78 14.30
C GLY A 115 -40.72 0.63 13.34
N SER A 116 -41.59 1.64 13.29
CA SER A 116 -42.85 1.61 12.53
C SER A 116 -42.87 2.53 11.29
N VAL A 117 -41.79 3.26 11.01
CA VAL A 117 -41.74 4.29 9.95
C VAL A 117 -40.99 3.79 8.72
N GLY A 118 -41.67 3.66 7.57
CA GLY A 118 -41.05 3.35 6.29
C GLY A 118 -40.74 4.61 5.51
N TYR A 119 -39.52 4.81 5.03
CA TYR A 119 -39.17 5.98 4.22
C TYR A 119 -38.62 5.64 2.85
N VAL A 120 -38.86 6.56 1.91
CA VAL A 120 -38.23 6.56 0.59
C VAL A 120 -37.73 7.97 0.25
N SER A 121 -36.50 8.06 -0.26
CA SER A 121 -35.86 9.33 -0.64
C SER A 121 -35.12 9.19 -1.97
N LYS A 122 -34.88 10.29 -2.69
CA LYS A 122 -33.90 10.31 -3.78
C LYS A 122 -32.45 10.36 -3.28
N SER A 123 -32.16 11.20 -2.30
CA SER A 123 -30.80 11.48 -1.83
C SER A 123 -30.30 10.44 -0.83
N GLY A 124 -29.13 9.86 -1.11
CA GLY A 124 -28.45 9.00 -0.15
C GLY A 124 -28.00 9.73 1.13
N GLY A 125 -27.53 10.97 1.01
CA GLY A 125 -27.15 11.79 2.17
C GLY A 125 -28.36 12.10 3.07
N MET A 126 -29.46 12.56 2.47
CA MET A 126 -30.69 12.85 3.23
C MET A 126 -31.35 11.59 3.78
N SER A 127 -31.16 10.41 3.17
CA SER A 127 -31.62 9.16 3.77
C SER A 127 -30.99 8.92 5.15
N ASN A 128 -29.72 9.31 5.34
CA ASN A 128 -29.07 9.21 6.64
C ASN A 128 -29.58 10.27 7.63
N GLU A 129 -29.90 11.47 7.15
CA GLU A 129 -30.55 12.49 7.99
C GLU A 129 -31.98 12.06 8.38
N LEU A 130 -32.72 11.41 7.48
CA LEU A 130 -34.02 10.82 7.81
C LEU A 130 -33.89 9.74 8.89
N ASN A 131 -32.86 8.88 8.85
CA ASN A 131 -32.61 7.93 9.93
C ASN A 131 -32.51 8.65 11.29
N ASN A 132 -31.75 9.75 11.34
CA ASN A 132 -31.60 10.59 12.53
C ASN A 132 -32.93 11.21 12.97
N ILE A 133 -33.60 11.95 12.08
CA ILE A 133 -34.88 12.63 12.35
C ILE A 133 -35.94 11.63 12.84
N ILE A 134 -36.10 10.50 12.14
CA ILE A 134 -37.09 9.47 12.49
C ILE A 134 -36.78 8.88 13.86
N SER A 135 -35.51 8.56 14.15
CA SER A 135 -35.10 7.96 15.42
C SER A 135 -35.36 8.85 16.64
N GLN A 136 -35.32 10.18 16.46
CA GLN A 136 -35.53 11.15 17.54
C GLN A 136 -37.02 11.48 17.76
N ASN A 137 -37.86 11.30 16.74
CA ASN A 137 -39.25 11.76 16.75
C ASN A 137 -40.30 10.63 16.75
N THR A 138 -39.88 9.37 16.60
CA THR A 138 -40.76 8.20 16.50
C THR A 138 -40.15 6.97 17.20
N ASP A 139 -40.74 5.78 17.05
CA ASP A 139 -40.11 4.52 17.47
C ASP A 139 -38.98 4.05 16.55
N GLY A 140 -38.71 4.71 15.43
CA GLY A 140 -37.59 4.42 14.54
C GLY A 140 -38.00 3.90 13.16
N VAL A 141 -36.99 3.60 12.35
CA VAL A 141 -37.16 3.18 10.95
C VAL A 141 -37.59 1.71 10.88
N PHE A 142 -38.63 1.42 10.09
CA PHE A 142 -39.01 0.08 9.69
C PHE A 142 -38.17 -0.41 8.50
N GLU A 143 -38.15 0.37 7.43
CA GLU A 143 -37.35 0.16 6.22
C GLU A 143 -37.13 1.51 5.54
N GLY A 144 -35.90 1.77 5.08
CA GLY A 144 -35.49 3.01 4.45
C GLY A 144 -34.80 2.74 3.13
N VAL A 145 -35.22 3.40 2.05
CA VAL A 145 -34.61 3.25 0.73
C VAL A 145 -34.29 4.61 0.10
N ALA A 146 -33.08 4.75 -0.41
CA ALA A 146 -32.73 5.80 -1.35
C ALA A 146 -32.86 5.25 -2.78
N ILE A 147 -33.78 5.76 -3.59
CA ILE A 147 -33.99 5.29 -4.98
C ILE A 147 -32.89 5.76 -5.93
N GLY A 148 -32.17 6.82 -5.54
CA GLY A 148 -31.07 7.41 -6.29
C GLY A 148 -31.43 8.72 -7.00
N GLY A 149 -30.42 9.53 -7.27
CA GLY A 149 -30.56 10.88 -7.85
C GLY A 149 -30.68 10.92 -9.38
N ASP A 150 -30.51 9.78 -10.06
CA ASP A 150 -30.61 9.71 -11.52
C ASP A 150 -32.04 9.97 -12.02
N ARG A 151 -32.16 10.49 -13.24
CA ARG A 151 -33.46 10.83 -13.86
C ARG A 151 -34.38 9.61 -14.01
N TYR A 152 -33.79 8.43 -14.24
CA TYR A 152 -34.51 7.16 -14.44
C TYR A 152 -34.01 6.13 -13.43
N PRO A 153 -34.47 6.21 -12.16
CA PRO A 153 -34.12 5.20 -11.17
C PRO A 153 -34.79 3.88 -11.53
N GLY A 154 -34.15 2.76 -11.17
CA GLY A 154 -34.65 1.41 -11.47
C GLY A 154 -35.95 1.07 -10.74
N THR A 155 -36.14 1.64 -9.55
CA THR A 155 -37.41 1.68 -8.82
C THR A 155 -37.75 3.11 -8.41
N THR A 156 -39.04 3.40 -8.30
CA THR A 156 -39.57 4.74 -8.05
C THR A 156 -40.18 4.87 -6.66
N PHE A 157 -40.56 6.09 -6.25
CA PHE A 157 -41.18 6.34 -4.94
C PHE A 157 -42.39 5.43 -4.68
N ILE A 158 -43.27 5.32 -5.67
CA ILE A 158 -44.50 4.55 -5.54
C ILE A 158 -44.22 3.05 -5.36
N ASP A 159 -43.19 2.51 -6.01
CA ASP A 159 -42.85 1.09 -5.91
C ASP A 159 -42.51 0.70 -4.47
N HIS A 160 -41.76 1.54 -3.76
CA HIS A 160 -41.42 1.33 -2.35
C HIS A 160 -42.59 1.62 -1.41
N LEU A 161 -43.34 2.70 -1.65
CA LEU A 161 -44.50 3.03 -0.82
C LEU A 161 -45.60 1.98 -0.89
N LEU A 162 -45.81 1.33 -2.04
CA LEU A 162 -46.73 0.20 -2.16
C LEU A 162 -46.26 -1.02 -1.37
N ARG A 163 -44.95 -1.31 -1.36
CA ARG A 163 -44.39 -2.36 -0.47
C ARG A 163 -44.65 -2.02 0.99
N TYR A 164 -44.37 -0.79 1.40
CA TYR A 164 -44.59 -0.36 2.78
C TYR A 164 -46.07 -0.33 3.16
N GLN A 165 -46.96 0.01 2.23
CA GLN A 165 -48.42 -0.07 2.41
C GLN A 165 -48.88 -1.51 2.68
N ALA A 166 -48.30 -2.50 1.98
CA ALA A 166 -48.61 -3.90 2.18
C ALA A 166 -48.09 -4.48 3.52
N GLU A 167 -47.02 -3.91 4.08
CA GLU A 167 -46.40 -4.39 5.31
C GLU A 167 -47.16 -4.00 6.58
N PRO A 168 -47.76 -4.94 7.35
CA PRO A 168 -48.60 -4.58 8.49
C PRO A 168 -47.87 -3.85 9.61
N GLU A 169 -46.56 -4.07 9.75
CA GLU A 169 -45.72 -3.44 10.79
C GLU A 169 -45.27 -2.02 10.43
N CYS A 170 -45.28 -1.67 9.14
CA CYS A 170 -45.06 -0.29 8.71
C CYS A 170 -46.36 0.51 8.89
N LYS A 171 -46.36 1.54 9.74
CA LYS A 171 -47.56 2.29 10.10
C LYS A 171 -47.60 3.69 9.51
N ILE A 172 -46.42 4.30 9.33
CA ILE A 172 -46.28 5.67 8.81
C ILE A 172 -45.32 5.63 7.64
N LEU A 173 -45.67 6.33 6.56
CA LEU A 173 -44.85 6.45 5.37
C LEU A 173 -44.22 7.83 5.31
N VAL A 174 -42.94 7.90 4.95
CA VAL A 174 -42.21 9.16 4.75
C VAL A 174 -41.68 9.22 3.32
N LEU A 175 -42.01 10.29 2.59
CA LEU A 175 -41.49 10.56 1.26
C LEU A 175 -40.66 11.83 1.28
N LEU A 176 -39.39 11.74 0.89
CA LEU A 176 -38.54 12.90 0.66
C LEU A 176 -38.26 13.03 -0.84
N GLY A 177 -39.10 13.82 -1.49
CA GLY A 177 -39.06 14.13 -2.92
C GLY A 177 -38.05 15.23 -3.24
N GLU A 178 -37.97 15.59 -4.52
CA GLU A 178 -37.05 16.61 -5.01
C GLU A 178 -37.66 17.36 -6.21
N VAL A 179 -37.14 18.55 -6.50
CA VAL A 179 -37.38 19.22 -7.78
C VAL A 179 -37.01 18.31 -8.97
N GLY A 180 -37.76 18.43 -10.07
CA GLY A 180 -37.54 17.64 -11.29
C GLY A 180 -38.33 16.33 -11.34
N GLY A 181 -38.87 16.00 -12.51
CA GLY A 181 -39.74 14.84 -12.72
C GLY A 181 -41.10 14.93 -12.01
N VAL A 182 -41.92 13.88 -12.18
CA VAL A 182 -43.34 13.86 -11.74
C VAL A 182 -43.71 12.63 -10.90
N GLU A 183 -42.71 11.94 -10.34
CA GLU A 183 -42.94 10.67 -9.61
C GLU A 183 -43.82 10.85 -8.36
N GLU A 184 -43.75 12.00 -7.68
CA GLU A 184 -44.58 12.29 -6.50
C GLU A 184 -46.09 12.32 -6.83
N TYR A 185 -46.47 12.65 -8.07
CA TYR A 185 -47.87 12.67 -8.49
C TYR A 185 -48.48 11.27 -8.58
N ARG A 186 -47.67 10.24 -8.87
CA ARG A 186 -48.14 8.84 -8.85
C ARG A 186 -48.52 8.41 -7.43
N VAL A 187 -47.87 8.96 -6.41
CA VAL A 187 -48.23 8.76 -5.00
C VAL A 187 -49.55 9.46 -4.67
N ILE A 188 -49.72 10.70 -5.15
CA ILE A 188 -50.98 11.44 -5.02
C ILE A 188 -52.15 10.67 -5.64
N GLU A 189 -51.99 10.10 -6.84
CA GLU A 189 -53.00 9.28 -7.49
C GLU A 189 -53.34 8.01 -6.68
N ALA A 190 -52.33 7.34 -6.13
CA ALA A 190 -52.50 6.15 -5.30
C ALA A 190 -53.21 6.44 -3.97
N ILE A 191 -53.13 7.66 -3.44
CA ILE A 191 -53.93 8.07 -2.28
C ILE A 191 -55.37 8.36 -2.72
N LYS A 192 -55.55 9.13 -3.79
CA LYS A 192 -56.89 9.52 -4.29
C LYS A 192 -57.75 8.33 -4.67
N ASN A 193 -57.16 7.27 -5.19
CA ASN A 193 -57.87 6.04 -5.56
C ASN A 193 -58.00 5.02 -4.41
N GLY A 194 -57.51 5.34 -3.21
CA GLY A 194 -57.61 4.50 -2.01
C GLY A 194 -56.61 3.33 -1.96
N THR A 195 -55.61 3.28 -2.85
CA THR A 195 -54.57 2.23 -2.83
C THR A 195 -53.64 2.40 -1.63
N ILE A 196 -53.24 3.64 -1.33
CA ILE A 196 -52.48 3.98 -0.14
C ILE A 196 -53.42 4.59 0.89
N THR A 197 -53.47 3.98 2.07
CA THR A 197 -54.36 4.38 3.17
C THR A 197 -53.62 4.75 4.45
N LYS A 198 -52.34 4.39 4.57
CA LYS A 198 -51.51 4.79 5.71
C LYS A 198 -51.17 6.28 5.66
N PRO A 199 -50.98 6.93 6.82
CA PRO A 199 -50.57 8.32 6.87
C PRO A 199 -49.20 8.51 6.19
N ILE A 200 -49.11 9.50 5.30
CA ILE A 200 -47.88 9.90 4.62
C ILE A 200 -47.44 11.27 5.12
N VAL A 201 -46.19 11.38 5.56
CA VAL A 201 -45.49 12.66 5.73
C VAL A 201 -44.58 12.86 4.53
N ALA A 202 -44.71 13.97 3.81
CA ALA A 202 -43.88 14.20 2.63
C ALA A 202 -43.37 15.62 2.49
N TRP A 203 -42.18 15.75 1.91
CA TRP A 203 -41.61 17.03 1.54
C TRP A 203 -40.78 16.89 0.26
N ALA A 204 -41.02 17.76 -0.72
CA ALA A 204 -40.16 17.91 -1.89
C ALA A 204 -39.16 19.04 -1.65
N ILE A 205 -37.86 18.73 -1.69
CA ILE A 205 -36.78 19.71 -1.56
C ILE A 205 -36.53 20.43 -2.89
N GLY A 206 -35.85 21.58 -2.85
CA GLY A 206 -35.56 22.40 -4.05
C GLY A 206 -36.55 23.55 -4.27
N THR A 207 -37.24 24.01 -3.20
CA THR A 207 -38.15 25.17 -3.25
C THR A 207 -37.45 26.46 -3.65
N CYS A 208 -36.13 26.58 -3.44
CA CYS A 208 -35.35 27.72 -3.89
C CYS A 208 -35.28 27.86 -5.41
N ALA A 209 -35.54 26.80 -6.18
CA ALA A 209 -35.51 26.83 -7.64
C ALA A 209 -36.46 27.90 -8.21
N SER A 210 -37.61 28.13 -7.58
CA SER A 210 -38.58 29.15 -8.00
C SER A 210 -38.15 30.59 -7.66
N LEU A 211 -37.11 30.77 -6.86
CA LEU A 211 -36.56 32.09 -6.53
C LEU A 211 -35.50 32.55 -7.53
N PHE A 212 -34.96 31.62 -8.33
CA PHE A 212 -33.96 31.94 -9.34
C PHE A 212 -34.60 32.42 -10.64
N LYS A 213 -33.92 33.35 -11.33
CA LYS A 213 -34.39 33.91 -12.61
C LYS A 213 -34.09 33.01 -13.81
N THR A 214 -33.19 32.05 -13.64
CA THR A 214 -32.71 31.13 -14.67
C THR A 214 -32.87 29.70 -14.20
N GLU A 215 -33.02 28.77 -15.13
CA GLU A 215 -33.02 27.34 -14.83
C GLU A 215 -31.69 26.93 -14.20
N VAL A 216 -31.76 26.17 -13.11
CA VAL A 216 -30.59 25.65 -12.38
C VAL A 216 -30.69 24.14 -12.32
N GLN A 217 -29.69 23.47 -12.90
CA GLN A 217 -29.46 22.04 -12.67
C GLN A 217 -28.79 21.88 -11.30
N PHE A 218 -29.45 21.19 -10.37
CA PHE A 218 -28.86 20.84 -9.08
C PHE A 218 -27.98 19.57 -9.19
N GLY A 219 -27.29 19.22 -8.11
CA GLY A 219 -26.25 18.18 -8.11
C GLY A 219 -26.69 16.82 -8.64
N HIS A 220 -27.86 16.33 -8.24
CA HIS A 220 -28.41 15.09 -8.81
C HIS A 220 -28.82 15.29 -10.28
N ALA A 221 -28.53 14.30 -11.13
CA ALA A 221 -28.85 14.36 -12.55
C ALA A 221 -30.35 14.63 -12.84
N GLY A 222 -31.25 14.07 -12.02
CA GLY A 222 -32.70 14.27 -12.16
C GLY A 222 -33.24 15.58 -11.55
N ALA A 223 -32.41 16.39 -10.89
CA ALA A 223 -32.84 17.57 -10.15
C ALA A 223 -32.84 18.84 -11.02
N SER A 224 -33.69 18.83 -12.04
CA SER A 224 -33.98 19.97 -12.90
C SER A 224 -35.46 19.95 -13.31
N ALA A 225 -36.14 21.10 -13.20
CA ALA A 225 -37.54 21.23 -13.55
C ALA A 225 -37.69 21.78 -14.97
N ASN A 226 -38.29 21.00 -15.87
CA ASN A 226 -38.57 21.42 -17.24
C ASN A 226 -39.98 22.02 -17.40
N SER A 227 -40.77 22.04 -16.31
CA SER A 227 -42.14 22.54 -16.27
C SER A 227 -42.54 22.92 -14.85
N ASP A 228 -43.60 23.73 -14.71
CA ASP A 228 -44.13 24.13 -13.38
C ASP A 228 -44.55 22.94 -12.51
N LEU A 229 -45.02 21.86 -13.14
CA LEU A 229 -45.40 20.61 -12.47
C LEU A 229 -44.20 19.94 -11.80
N GLU A 230 -42.99 20.13 -12.32
CA GLU A 230 -41.77 19.53 -11.81
C GLU A 230 -41.15 20.37 -10.66
N THR A 231 -41.69 21.55 -10.37
CA THR A 231 -41.18 22.40 -9.28
C THR A 231 -41.56 21.84 -7.91
N ALA A 232 -40.64 21.92 -6.95
CA ALA A 232 -40.88 21.43 -5.59
C ALA A 232 -42.07 22.13 -4.89
N VAL A 233 -42.26 23.43 -5.15
CA VAL A 233 -43.37 24.22 -4.60
C VAL A 233 -44.73 23.66 -5.07
N THR A 234 -44.88 23.42 -6.38
CA THR A 234 -46.11 22.86 -6.95
C THR A 234 -46.36 21.44 -6.43
N LYS A 235 -45.32 20.60 -6.36
CA LYS A 235 -45.41 19.24 -5.79
C LYS A 235 -45.88 19.27 -4.34
N ASN A 236 -45.29 20.12 -3.49
CA ASN A 236 -45.68 20.25 -2.08
C ASN A 236 -47.13 20.71 -1.93
N LYS A 237 -47.58 21.65 -2.75
CA LYS A 237 -48.98 22.08 -2.78
C LYS A 237 -49.92 20.93 -3.17
N ALA A 238 -49.61 20.22 -4.26
CA ALA A 238 -50.42 19.11 -4.75
C ALA A 238 -50.47 17.94 -3.76
N MET A 239 -49.36 17.65 -3.07
CA MET A 239 -49.31 16.63 -2.02
C MET A 239 -50.22 17.01 -0.84
N ARG A 240 -50.16 18.28 -0.39
CA ARG A 240 -51.01 18.79 0.69
C ARG A 240 -52.50 18.70 0.35
N GLU A 241 -52.88 19.08 -0.88
CA GLU A 241 -54.27 18.98 -1.38
C GLU A 241 -54.77 17.54 -1.47
N ALA A 242 -53.86 16.56 -1.62
CA ALA A 242 -54.18 15.14 -1.64
C ALA A 242 -54.33 14.51 -0.24
N GLY A 243 -54.15 15.29 0.83
CA GLY A 243 -54.25 14.80 2.22
C GLY A 243 -52.95 14.25 2.80
N ILE A 244 -51.81 14.48 2.14
CA ILE A 244 -50.49 14.17 2.70
C ILE A 244 -50.11 15.23 3.75
N TYR A 245 -49.49 14.81 4.85
CA TYR A 245 -48.94 15.72 5.86
C TYR A 245 -47.66 16.38 5.31
N VAL A 246 -47.80 17.60 4.79
CA VAL A 246 -46.69 18.37 4.19
C VAL A 246 -46.33 19.55 5.10
N PRO A 247 -45.11 19.59 5.67
CA PRO A 247 -44.66 20.71 6.50
C PRO A 247 -44.52 22.02 5.67
N GLU A 248 -44.36 23.16 6.34
CA GLU A 248 -44.10 24.44 5.66
C GLU A 248 -42.66 24.53 5.13
N THR A 249 -41.71 24.02 5.91
CA THR A 249 -40.30 23.91 5.53
C THR A 249 -39.73 22.54 5.87
N PHE A 250 -38.53 22.23 5.39
CA PHE A 250 -37.83 21.00 5.80
C PHE A 250 -37.53 20.96 7.31
N GLU A 251 -37.32 22.12 7.95
CA GLU A 251 -37.04 22.24 9.39
C GLU A 251 -38.25 21.82 10.24
N ASP A 252 -39.47 21.93 9.69
CA ASP A 252 -40.71 21.53 10.37
C ASP A 252 -41.07 20.05 10.15
N LEU A 253 -40.31 19.32 9.32
CA LEU A 253 -40.51 17.89 9.07
C LEU A 253 -40.46 17.04 10.36
N PRO A 254 -39.50 17.22 11.28
CA PRO A 254 -39.43 16.46 12.53
C PRO A 254 -40.71 16.64 13.38
N GLN A 255 -41.18 17.88 13.52
CA GLN A 255 -42.38 18.18 14.32
C GLN A 255 -43.64 17.58 13.69
N THR A 256 -43.78 17.71 12.36
CA THR A 256 -44.92 17.13 11.63
C THR A 256 -44.94 15.61 11.76
N LEU A 257 -43.78 14.96 11.61
CA LEU A 257 -43.64 13.52 11.79
C LEU A 257 -44.02 13.08 13.20
N LYS A 258 -43.55 13.81 14.23
CA LYS A 258 -43.89 13.53 15.62
C LYS A 258 -45.40 13.61 15.87
N GLN A 259 -46.08 14.61 15.34
CA GLN A 259 -47.54 14.77 15.48
C GLN A 259 -48.30 13.59 14.88
N VAL A 260 -47.91 13.15 13.68
CA VAL A 260 -48.52 11.98 13.03
C VAL A 260 -48.27 10.71 13.84
N TYR A 261 -47.05 10.54 14.35
CA TYR A 261 -46.70 9.40 15.19
C TYR A 261 -47.48 9.36 16.50
N ASP A 262 -47.59 10.49 17.21
CA ASP A 262 -48.36 10.60 18.44
C ASP A 262 -49.87 10.33 18.20
N ALA A 263 -50.41 10.73 17.05
CA ALA A 263 -51.79 10.43 16.67
C ALA A 263 -52.01 8.93 16.42
N GLU A 264 -51.07 8.24 15.80
CA GLU A 264 -51.13 6.78 15.60
C GLU A 264 -50.97 6.00 16.92
N LEU A 265 -50.15 6.50 17.86
CA LEU A 265 -50.10 5.97 19.23
C LEU A 265 -51.45 6.09 19.94
N GLN A 266 -52.11 7.25 19.85
CA GLN A 266 -53.41 7.47 20.49
C GLN A 266 -54.52 6.59 19.90
N LYS A 267 -54.44 6.28 18.60
CA LYS A 267 -55.35 5.32 17.94
C LYS A 267 -55.05 3.86 18.31
N GLY A 268 -53.92 3.58 18.96
CA GLY A 268 -53.45 2.24 19.27
C GLY A 268 -52.94 1.44 18.06
N SER A 269 -52.67 2.11 16.92
CA SER A 269 -52.16 1.44 15.71
C SER A 269 -50.67 1.12 15.81
N ILE A 270 -49.93 1.85 16.67
CA ILE A 270 -48.54 1.61 17.03
C ILE A 270 -48.47 1.24 18.52
N THR A 271 -47.70 0.20 18.84
CA THR A 271 -47.33 -0.15 20.22
C THR A 271 -45.81 -0.28 20.29
N PRO A 272 -45.10 0.70 20.87
CA PRO A 272 -43.65 0.69 20.90
C PRO A 272 -43.10 -0.51 21.68
N ALA A 273 -42.15 -1.21 21.09
CA ALA A 273 -41.44 -2.28 21.78
C ALA A 273 -40.43 -1.70 22.80
N PRO A 274 -40.14 -2.42 23.90
CA PRO A 274 -39.04 -2.08 24.79
C PRO A 274 -37.71 -2.01 24.03
N GLU A 275 -36.87 -1.03 24.35
CA GLU A 275 -35.57 -0.86 23.69
C GLU A 275 -34.64 -2.05 24.03
N PRO A 276 -34.10 -2.76 23.04
CA PRO A 276 -33.20 -3.88 23.28
C PRO A 276 -31.79 -3.40 23.68
N ILE A 277 -30.98 -4.31 24.22
CA ILE A 277 -29.58 -4.01 24.56
C ILE A 277 -28.79 -3.78 23.27
N VAL A 278 -28.10 -2.65 23.20
CA VAL A 278 -27.19 -2.32 22.10
C VAL A 278 -26.07 -3.36 22.01
N PRO A 279 -25.86 -4.01 20.85
CA PRO A 279 -24.71 -4.88 20.64
C PRO A 279 -23.39 -4.13 20.83
N LYS A 280 -22.48 -4.68 21.63
CA LYS A 280 -21.16 -4.07 21.87
C LYS A 280 -20.15 -4.61 20.85
N ILE A 281 -19.60 -3.73 20.04
CA ILE A 281 -18.52 -4.03 19.09
C ILE A 281 -17.30 -3.23 19.54
N PRO A 282 -16.09 -3.85 19.63
CA PRO A 282 -14.89 -3.11 19.93
C PRO A 282 -14.61 -2.03 18.89
N ILE A 283 -14.01 -0.93 19.33
CA ILE A 283 -13.48 0.09 18.43
C ILE A 283 -12.34 -0.50 17.59
N ASP A 284 -12.29 -0.13 16.30
CA ASP A 284 -11.18 -0.49 15.44
C ASP A 284 -9.87 0.12 15.96
N TYR A 285 -8.79 -0.66 15.89
CA TYR A 285 -7.47 -0.22 16.38
C TYR A 285 -7.00 1.09 15.73
N SER A 286 -7.22 1.25 14.42
CA SER A 286 -6.86 2.47 13.69
C SER A 286 -7.60 3.69 14.24
N TRP A 287 -8.89 3.55 14.52
CA TRP A 287 -9.71 4.63 15.06
C TRP A 287 -9.32 4.97 16.50
N ALA A 288 -9.08 3.95 17.34
CA ALA A 288 -8.58 4.16 18.69
C ALA A 288 -7.20 4.86 18.73
N GLN A 289 -6.33 4.53 17.76
CA GLN A 289 -5.02 5.18 17.62
C GLN A 289 -5.15 6.63 17.16
N GLU A 290 -6.03 6.90 16.19
CA GLU A 290 -6.30 8.25 15.68
C GLU A 290 -6.87 9.18 16.77
N LEU A 291 -7.77 8.64 17.60
CA LEU A 291 -8.33 9.35 18.75
C LEU A 291 -7.36 9.45 19.95
N GLY A 292 -6.17 8.84 19.88
CA GLY A 292 -5.20 8.83 20.97
C GLY A 292 -5.62 8.03 22.21
N LEU A 293 -6.59 7.11 22.06
CA LEU A 293 -7.10 6.26 23.15
C LEU A 293 -6.13 5.13 23.51
N VAL A 294 -5.28 4.75 22.55
CA VAL A 294 -4.28 3.68 22.70
C VAL A 294 -2.93 4.14 22.19
N ARG A 295 -1.86 3.55 22.73
CA ARG A 295 -0.51 3.68 22.23
C ARG A 295 0.07 2.30 21.95
N LYS A 296 0.71 2.13 20.80
CA LYS A 296 1.47 0.93 20.45
C LYS A 296 2.93 1.29 20.23
N PRO A 297 3.87 0.69 20.97
CA PRO A 297 5.29 0.96 20.75
C PRO A 297 5.71 0.52 19.35
N ALA A 298 6.56 1.31 18.69
CA ALA A 298 7.13 0.94 17.41
C ALA A 298 8.06 -0.27 17.58
N ALA A 299 7.93 -1.27 16.71
CA ALA A 299 8.78 -2.46 16.73
C ALA A 299 10.16 -2.21 16.09
N PHE A 300 10.26 -1.20 15.22
CA PHE A 300 11.46 -0.90 14.45
C PHE A 300 11.74 0.60 14.45
N ILE A 301 13.03 0.94 14.33
CA ILE A 301 13.50 2.31 14.14
C ILE A 301 14.30 2.33 12.83
N SER A 302 13.93 3.21 11.91
CA SER A 302 14.70 3.52 10.70
C SER A 302 15.12 4.97 10.75
N THR A 303 16.36 5.27 10.34
CA THR A 303 16.93 6.63 10.38
C THR A 303 17.58 7.06 9.07
N ILE A 304 17.43 6.25 8.00
CA ILE A 304 18.12 6.48 6.72
C ILE A 304 17.19 7.00 5.62
N SER A 305 15.89 6.70 5.70
CA SER A 305 14.91 7.16 4.72
C SER A 305 13.50 7.23 5.31
N ASP A 306 12.64 8.09 4.73
CA ASP A 306 11.21 8.18 5.05
C ASP A 306 10.41 8.37 3.75
N ASP A 307 9.45 7.47 3.51
CA ASP A 307 8.61 7.40 2.31
C ASP A 307 7.13 7.71 2.59
N ARG A 308 6.78 8.06 3.83
CA ARG A 308 5.40 8.30 4.25
C ARG A 308 4.90 9.70 3.89
N GLY A 309 5.83 10.62 3.61
CA GLY A 309 5.55 12.01 3.25
C GLY A 309 5.11 12.19 1.80
N GLN A 310 5.00 13.45 1.37
CA GLN A 310 4.72 13.80 -0.04
C GLN A 310 5.91 13.49 -0.96
N GLU A 311 7.12 13.51 -0.43
CA GLU A 311 8.35 13.15 -1.13
C GLU A 311 9.17 12.16 -0.31
N LEU A 312 9.92 11.31 -1.02
CA LEU A 312 10.92 10.43 -0.43
C LEU A 312 12.07 11.25 0.16
N LEU A 313 12.48 10.92 1.40
CA LEU A 313 13.62 11.53 2.07
C LEU A 313 14.78 10.54 2.18
N TYR A 314 16.01 10.98 1.90
CA TYR A 314 17.26 10.29 2.25
C TYR A 314 17.98 11.05 3.34
N ALA A 315 18.02 10.47 4.55
CA ALA A 315 18.55 11.11 5.76
C ALA A 315 18.04 12.55 5.96
N GLY A 316 16.75 12.78 5.67
CA GLY A 316 16.09 14.09 5.77
C GLY A 316 16.20 14.98 4.53
N MET A 317 17.04 14.64 3.55
CA MET A 317 17.11 15.36 2.28
C MET A 317 16.03 14.87 1.31
N PRO A 318 15.14 15.74 0.80
CA PRO A 318 14.17 15.35 -0.21
C PRO A 318 14.84 14.82 -1.47
N ILE A 319 14.24 13.82 -2.09
CA ILE A 319 14.76 13.22 -3.34
C ILE A 319 14.86 14.27 -4.45
N SER A 320 13.98 15.27 -4.47
CA SER A 320 14.05 16.39 -5.41
C SER A 320 15.32 17.22 -5.25
N ASP A 321 15.77 17.46 -4.01
CA ASP A 321 17.01 18.18 -3.71
C ASP A 321 18.25 17.35 -4.05
N VAL A 322 18.19 16.02 -3.85
CA VAL A 322 19.29 15.11 -4.24
C VAL A 322 19.67 15.28 -5.71
N PHE A 323 18.68 15.40 -6.59
CA PHE A 323 18.90 15.63 -8.01
C PHE A 323 19.18 17.10 -8.34
N ARG A 324 18.49 18.05 -7.68
CA ARG A 324 18.70 19.49 -7.93
C ARG A 324 20.14 19.92 -7.59
N GLU A 325 20.71 19.31 -6.56
CA GLU A 325 22.05 19.63 -6.08
C GLU A 325 23.16 18.72 -6.66
N ASP A 326 22.80 17.83 -7.59
CA ASP A 326 23.71 16.94 -8.33
C ASP A 326 24.76 16.23 -7.45
N ILE A 327 24.31 15.68 -6.31
CA ILE A 327 25.23 15.07 -5.33
C ILE A 327 25.76 13.69 -5.78
N GLY A 328 25.24 13.14 -6.87
CA GLY A 328 25.65 11.88 -7.46
C GLY A 328 25.37 10.63 -6.60
N ILE A 329 25.81 9.47 -7.08
CA ILE A 329 25.66 8.20 -6.34
C ILE A 329 26.51 8.24 -5.07
N GLY A 330 27.69 8.88 -5.11
CA GLY A 330 28.52 9.05 -3.92
C GLY A 330 27.84 9.86 -2.82
N GLY A 331 27.09 10.91 -3.17
CA GLY A 331 26.31 11.70 -2.21
C GLY A 331 25.09 10.96 -1.68
N VAL A 332 24.39 10.19 -2.52
CA VAL A 332 23.28 9.33 -2.06
C VAL A 332 23.78 8.27 -1.08
N MET A 333 24.91 7.61 -1.38
CA MET A 333 25.57 6.69 -0.44
C MET A 333 25.92 7.41 0.85
N SER A 334 26.38 8.66 0.77
CA SER A 334 26.75 9.41 1.96
C SER A 334 25.56 9.65 2.89
N LEU A 335 24.40 10.01 2.32
CA LEU A 335 23.16 10.16 3.07
C LEU A 335 22.69 8.82 3.64
N LEU A 336 22.64 7.75 2.85
CA LEU A 336 22.06 6.49 3.30
C LEU A 336 22.94 5.72 4.28
N TRP A 337 24.25 5.71 4.08
CA TRP A 337 25.17 4.89 4.88
C TRP A 337 25.70 5.65 6.09
N PHE A 338 25.91 6.95 5.94
CA PHE A 338 26.52 7.78 6.99
C PHE A 338 25.56 8.80 7.61
N ARG A 339 24.33 8.94 7.07
CA ARG A 339 23.34 9.95 7.49
C ARG A 339 23.88 11.36 7.46
N ARG A 340 24.82 11.63 6.53
CA ARG A 340 25.52 12.90 6.40
C ARG A 340 25.74 13.22 4.94
N ARG A 341 25.65 14.51 4.61
CA ARG A 341 26.09 15.01 3.31
C ARG A 341 27.60 15.21 3.37
N LEU A 342 28.34 14.28 2.79
CA LEU A 342 29.81 14.37 2.77
C LEU A 342 30.27 15.43 1.76
N PRO A 343 31.51 15.97 1.93
CA PRO A 343 32.09 16.90 0.97
C PRO A 343 32.15 16.31 -0.45
N PRO A 344 32.06 17.12 -1.52
CA PRO A 344 32.06 16.62 -2.90
C PRO A 344 33.23 15.70 -3.27
N TYR A 345 34.44 15.97 -2.74
CA TYR A 345 35.60 15.11 -2.99
C TYR A 345 35.44 13.72 -2.36
N ALA A 346 34.73 13.61 -1.24
CA ALA A 346 34.45 12.35 -0.56
C ALA A 346 33.43 11.55 -1.36
N SER A 347 32.33 12.19 -1.81
CA SER A 347 31.37 11.56 -2.73
C SER A 347 32.06 11.06 -4.00
N LYS A 348 32.96 11.86 -4.58
CA LYS A 348 33.70 11.47 -5.78
C LYS A 348 34.70 10.33 -5.52
N PHE A 349 35.32 10.29 -4.35
CA PHE A 349 36.15 9.18 -3.92
C PHE A 349 35.33 7.88 -3.82
N LEU A 350 34.13 7.92 -3.22
CA LEU A 350 33.24 6.74 -3.15
C LEU A 350 32.89 6.22 -4.54
N GLU A 351 32.52 7.10 -5.47
CA GLU A 351 32.25 6.72 -6.87
C GLU A 351 33.49 6.11 -7.55
N MET A 352 34.67 6.69 -7.30
CA MET A 352 35.93 6.17 -7.81
C MET A 352 36.20 4.75 -7.31
N VAL A 353 35.95 4.48 -6.02
CA VAL A 353 36.08 3.14 -5.44
C VAL A 353 35.11 2.16 -6.10
N LEU A 354 33.85 2.54 -6.34
CA LEU A 354 32.90 1.69 -7.07
C LEU A 354 33.39 1.34 -8.48
N MET A 355 33.93 2.32 -9.21
CA MET A 355 34.47 2.10 -10.56
C MET A 355 35.69 1.16 -10.55
N LEU A 356 36.60 1.32 -9.58
CA LEU A 356 37.81 0.50 -9.47
C LEU A 356 37.53 -0.94 -9.04
N THR A 357 36.46 -1.16 -8.27
CA THR A 357 36.07 -2.47 -7.73
C THR A 357 35.01 -3.18 -8.57
N ALA A 358 34.51 -2.52 -9.62
CA ALA A 358 33.38 -2.95 -10.44
C ALA A 358 33.52 -4.39 -10.95
N ASP A 359 34.67 -4.74 -11.52
CA ASP A 359 34.97 -6.10 -11.95
C ASP A 359 36.47 -6.41 -11.94
N HIS A 360 36.83 -7.69 -11.92
CA HIS A 360 38.22 -8.15 -12.05
C HIS A 360 38.34 -9.44 -12.88
N GLY A 361 37.43 -9.62 -13.84
CA GLY A 361 37.38 -10.75 -14.76
C GLY A 361 36.72 -12.01 -14.16
N PRO A 362 36.45 -13.01 -15.03
CA PRO A 362 35.58 -14.14 -14.70
C PRO A 362 36.20 -15.21 -13.78
N ALA A 363 37.51 -15.14 -13.53
CA ALA A 363 38.26 -16.17 -12.81
C ALA A 363 38.22 -16.04 -11.29
N VAL A 364 37.74 -14.91 -10.77
CA VAL A 364 37.62 -14.72 -9.32
C VAL A 364 36.39 -15.46 -8.79
N SER A 365 36.44 -15.89 -7.53
CA SER A 365 35.42 -16.75 -6.91
C SER A 365 33.99 -16.28 -7.15
N GLY A 366 33.72 -14.99 -6.93
CA GLY A 366 32.36 -14.44 -7.12
C GLY A 366 31.90 -14.47 -8.57
N ALA A 367 32.75 -14.07 -9.51
CA ALA A 367 32.39 -14.07 -10.93
C ALA A 367 32.17 -15.49 -11.45
N MET A 368 33.04 -16.44 -11.06
CA MET A 368 32.90 -17.84 -11.41
C MET A 368 31.59 -18.43 -10.90
N ASN A 369 31.22 -18.19 -9.63
CA ASN A 369 29.96 -18.65 -9.06
C ASN A 369 28.75 -18.04 -9.78
N THR A 370 28.78 -16.73 -10.08
CA THR A 370 27.71 -16.08 -10.86
C THR A 370 27.57 -16.70 -12.24
N ILE A 371 28.68 -16.95 -12.93
CA ILE A 371 28.69 -17.57 -14.27
C ILE A 371 28.12 -18.98 -14.22
N ILE A 372 28.59 -19.83 -13.30
CA ILE A 372 28.12 -21.21 -13.15
C ILE A 372 26.61 -21.22 -12.87
N THR A 373 26.15 -20.37 -11.95
CA THR A 373 24.74 -20.27 -11.58
C THR A 373 23.88 -19.77 -12.73
N THR A 374 24.39 -18.81 -13.52
CA THR A 374 23.72 -18.33 -14.74
C THR A 374 23.58 -19.43 -15.78
N ARG A 375 24.66 -20.20 -16.00
CA ARG A 375 24.70 -21.35 -16.90
C ARG A 375 23.79 -22.49 -16.46
N ALA A 376 23.48 -22.58 -15.16
CA ALA A 376 22.47 -23.48 -14.63
C ALA A 376 21.02 -23.01 -14.88
N GLY A 377 20.81 -21.94 -15.65
CA GLY A 377 19.49 -21.45 -16.04
C GLY A 377 18.81 -20.53 -15.01
N LYS A 378 19.52 -20.14 -13.95
CA LYS A 378 18.95 -19.26 -12.91
C LYS A 378 18.73 -17.83 -13.41
N ASP A 379 17.91 -17.10 -12.66
CA ASP A 379 17.63 -15.67 -12.84
C ASP A 379 18.78 -14.78 -12.33
N LEU A 380 18.72 -13.49 -12.64
CA LEU A 380 19.74 -12.50 -12.32
C LEU A 380 20.04 -12.43 -10.83
N ILE A 381 19.00 -12.42 -9.99
CA ILE A 381 19.14 -12.23 -8.54
C ILE A 381 19.81 -13.47 -7.93
N SER A 382 19.31 -14.66 -8.28
CA SER A 382 19.92 -15.92 -7.84
C SER A 382 21.40 -16.01 -8.22
N ALA A 383 21.75 -15.65 -9.46
CA ALA A 383 23.13 -15.71 -9.95
C ALA A 383 24.03 -14.67 -9.27
N LEU A 384 23.55 -13.43 -9.13
CA LEU A 384 24.26 -12.36 -8.43
C LEU A 384 24.55 -12.76 -6.97
N VAL A 385 23.53 -13.20 -6.23
CA VAL A 385 23.67 -13.61 -4.82
C VAL A 385 24.64 -14.78 -4.67
N SER A 386 24.61 -15.76 -5.58
CA SER A 386 25.57 -16.87 -5.56
C SER A 386 27.03 -16.40 -5.66
N GLY A 387 27.31 -15.39 -6.49
CA GLY A 387 28.62 -14.76 -6.56
C GLY A 387 28.95 -13.93 -5.31
N LEU A 388 28.00 -13.11 -4.83
CA LEU A 388 28.19 -12.26 -3.67
C LEU A 388 28.46 -13.05 -2.38
N LEU A 389 27.87 -14.24 -2.22
CA LEU A 389 28.10 -15.13 -1.07
C LEU A 389 29.56 -15.64 -0.97
N THR A 390 30.37 -15.45 -2.02
CA THR A 390 31.81 -15.74 -1.96
C THR A 390 32.63 -14.60 -1.36
N ILE A 391 32.06 -13.40 -1.25
CA ILE A 391 32.74 -12.23 -0.72
C ILE A 391 32.85 -12.36 0.80
N GLY A 392 34.08 -12.26 1.31
CA GLY A 392 34.44 -12.46 2.71
C GLY A 392 35.96 -12.46 2.90
N SER A 393 36.45 -13.15 3.93
CA SER A 393 37.86 -13.05 4.37
C SER A 393 38.93 -13.36 3.31
N ARG A 394 38.64 -14.23 2.33
CA ARG A 394 39.59 -14.62 1.28
C ARG A 394 39.38 -13.93 -0.07
N PHE A 395 38.17 -13.41 -0.32
CA PHE A 395 37.81 -12.74 -1.56
C PHE A 395 37.05 -11.45 -1.21
N GLY A 396 37.66 -10.29 -1.45
CA GLY A 396 37.09 -8.98 -1.10
C GLY A 396 37.43 -8.46 0.30
N GLY A 397 37.72 -9.33 1.28
CA GLY A 397 38.06 -8.93 2.65
C GLY A 397 39.45 -8.30 2.85
N ALA A 398 40.22 -8.09 1.78
CA ALA A 398 41.54 -7.45 1.87
C ALA A 398 41.44 -5.96 2.21
N LEU A 399 40.32 -5.29 1.90
CA LEU A 399 40.10 -3.88 2.22
C LEU A 399 39.99 -3.68 3.73
N ASP A 400 39.06 -4.38 4.39
CA ASP A 400 38.87 -4.30 5.84
C ASP A 400 40.16 -4.70 6.59
N GLY A 401 40.78 -5.81 6.20
CA GLY A 401 42.00 -6.30 6.86
C GLY A 401 43.18 -5.33 6.71
N ALA A 402 43.30 -4.65 5.56
CA ALA A 402 44.33 -3.63 5.38
C ALA A 402 44.02 -2.40 6.23
N ALA A 403 42.79 -1.90 6.21
CA ALA A 403 42.41 -0.75 7.03
C ALA A 403 42.69 -1.03 8.52
N GLU A 404 42.27 -2.19 9.03
CA GLU A 404 42.48 -2.56 10.43
C GLU A 404 43.96 -2.60 10.82
N GLU A 405 44.80 -3.35 10.10
CA GLU A 405 46.20 -3.52 10.49
C GLU A 405 47.03 -2.25 10.31
N PHE A 406 46.82 -1.48 9.23
CA PHE A 406 47.51 -0.20 9.04
C PHE A 406 47.09 0.83 10.10
N THR A 407 45.79 0.95 10.37
CA THR A 407 45.29 1.86 11.41
C THR A 407 45.82 1.49 12.78
N LYS A 408 45.77 0.21 13.16
CA LYS A 408 46.29 -0.28 14.44
C LYS A 408 47.78 -0.03 14.62
N ALA A 409 48.58 -0.21 13.56
CA ALA A 409 50.01 0.06 13.61
C ALA A 409 50.31 1.56 13.74
N PHE A 410 49.60 2.38 12.96
CA PHE A 410 49.72 3.84 12.97
C PHE A 410 49.33 4.45 14.31
N ASP A 411 48.19 4.05 14.87
CA ASP A 411 47.66 4.58 16.14
C ASP A 411 48.52 4.17 17.35
N LYS A 412 49.19 3.02 17.28
CA LYS A 412 50.20 2.60 18.26
C LYS A 412 51.52 3.35 18.14
N GLY A 413 51.70 4.18 17.12
CA GLY A 413 52.93 4.92 16.86
C GLY A 413 54.10 4.02 16.41
N LEU A 414 53.83 2.84 15.85
CA LEU A 414 54.89 1.96 15.33
C LEU A 414 55.53 2.61 14.11
N SER A 415 56.87 2.59 14.00
CA SER A 415 57.52 2.98 12.76
C SER A 415 57.15 2.01 11.62
N PRO A 416 57.18 2.43 10.34
CA PRO A 416 56.92 1.53 9.21
C PRO A 416 57.78 0.26 9.23
N ARG A 417 59.02 0.34 9.71
CA ARG A 417 59.92 -0.81 9.83
C ARG A 417 59.50 -1.74 10.98
N ASP A 418 59.14 -1.18 12.14
CA ASP A 418 58.68 -1.96 13.29
C ASP A 418 57.37 -2.70 12.99
N PHE A 419 56.45 -2.08 12.24
CA PHE A 419 55.23 -2.74 11.78
C PHE A 419 55.54 -3.96 10.90
N VAL A 420 56.38 -3.78 9.88
CA VAL A 420 56.79 -4.87 8.98
C VAL A 420 57.46 -6.01 9.74
N ASP A 421 58.33 -5.69 10.70
CA ASP A 421 59.03 -6.71 11.48
C ASP A 421 58.13 -7.40 12.50
N THR A 422 57.13 -6.70 13.04
CA THR A 422 56.09 -7.29 13.91
C THR A 422 55.25 -8.31 13.14
N MET A 423 54.75 -7.95 11.95
CA MET A 423 53.97 -8.85 11.10
C MET A 423 54.76 -10.09 10.69
N ARG A 424 56.06 -9.90 10.38
CA ARG A 424 56.97 -11.02 10.10
C ARG A 424 57.14 -11.95 11.31
N LYS A 425 57.33 -11.41 12.52
CA LYS A 425 57.48 -12.21 13.75
C LYS A 425 56.21 -13.01 14.05
N GLU A 426 55.04 -12.45 13.77
CA GLU A 426 53.76 -13.13 13.90
C GLU A 426 53.45 -14.12 12.76
N ASN A 427 54.35 -14.27 11.79
CA ASN A 427 54.16 -15.06 10.58
C ASN A 427 52.90 -14.68 9.79
N LYS A 428 52.58 -13.38 9.75
CA LYS A 428 51.45 -12.81 9.01
C LYS A 428 51.96 -11.98 7.83
N LEU A 429 51.30 -12.13 6.69
CA LEU A 429 51.46 -11.20 5.57
C LEU A 429 50.70 -9.91 5.88
N ILE A 430 51.22 -8.77 5.42
CA ILE A 430 50.54 -7.47 5.57
C ILE A 430 49.40 -7.42 4.54
N PRO A 431 48.13 -7.35 4.97
CA PRO A 431 47.02 -7.19 4.04
C PRO A 431 47.18 -5.88 3.23
N GLY A 432 46.85 -5.93 1.95
CA GLY A 432 47.04 -4.76 1.07
C GLY A 432 48.46 -4.58 0.52
N ILE A 433 49.43 -5.41 0.90
CA ILE A 433 50.78 -5.41 0.32
C ILE A 433 50.99 -6.66 -0.55
N GLY A 434 51.51 -6.44 -1.77
CA GLY A 434 51.91 -7.48 -2.70
C GLY A 434 51.03 -7.56 -3.94
N HIS A 435 51.69 -7.86 -5.06
CA HIS A 435 51.02 -8.06 -6.34
C HIS A 435 51.68 -9.23 -7.12
N LYS A 436 50.89 -9.96 -7.92
CA LYS A 436 51.38 -11.10 -8.74
C LYS A 436 52.33 -10.67 -9.88
N VAL A 437 51.95 -9.64 -10.64
CA VAL A 437 52.68 -9.14 -11.82
C VAL A 437 53.32 -7.75 -11.64
N LYS A 438 52.59 -6.79 -11.07
CA LYS A 438 53.04 -5.41 -10.84
C LYS A 438 54.14 -5.32 -9.79
N SER A 439 54.94 -4.26 -9.91
CA SER A 439 56.16 -4.04 -9.12
C SER A 439 56.48 -2.55 -9.03
N ARG A 440 57.52 -2.19 -8.27
CA ARG A 440 57.98 -0.80 -8.16
C ARG A 440 58.29 -0.15 -9.52
N ASN A 441 58.80 -0.93 -10.49
CA ASN A 441 59.16 -0.42 -11.82
C ASN A 441 58.02 -0.58 -12.85
N ASN A 442 56.93 -1.25 -12.48
CA ASN A 442 55.72 -1.43 -13.29
C ASN A 442 54.50 -1.29 -12.36
N PRO A 443 54.13 -0.05 -12.00
CA PRO A 443 53.12 0.21 -10.98
C PRO A 443 51.72 -0.23 -11.44
N ASP A 444 50.84 -0.48 -10.46
CA ASP A 444 49.41 -0.65 -10.71
C ASP A 444 48.78 0.72 -10.92
N LEU A 445 48.34 1.02 -12.15
CA LEU A 445 47.75 2.31 -12.51
C LEU A 445 46.50 2.64 -11.68
N ARG A 446 45.77 1.64 -11.18
CA ARG A 446 44.62 1.87 -10.29
C ARG A 446 45.06 2.50 -8.97
N VAL A 447 46.17 2.02 -8.42
CA VAL A 447 46.76 2.55 -7.18
C VAL A 447 47.25 3.98 -7.40
N GLU A 448 47.92 4.23 -8.53
CA GLU A 448 48.41 5.57 -8.85
C GLU A 448 47.26 6.58 -9.01
N LEU A 449 46.17 6.22 -9.70
CA LEU A 449 44.97 7.07 -9.81
C LEU A 449 44.37 7.43 -8.44
N VAL A 450 44.30 6.46 -7.52
CA VAL A 450 43.80 6.70 -6.15
C VAL A 450 44.76 7.63 -5.40
N LYS A 451 46.06 7.35 -5.43
CA LYS A 451 47.09 8.17 -4.77
C LYS A 451 47.06 9.62 -5.27
N GLU A 452 47.01 9.82 -6.59
CA GLU A 452 46.95 11.16 -7.21
C GLU A 452 45.70 11.93 -6.79
N PHE A 453 44.53 11.27 -6.87
CA PHE A 453 43.26 11.90 -6.47
C PHE A 453 43.29 12.29 -4.98
N VAL A 454 43.65 11.36 -4.11
CA VAL A 454 43.63 11.56 -2.66
C VAL A 454 44.63 12.63 -2.23
N LYS A 455 45.88 12.60 -2.72
CA LYS A 455 46.87 13.63 -2.41
C LYS A 455 46.49 15.02 -2.90
N LYS A 456 45.71 15.12 -3.98
CA LYS A 456 45.26 16.40 -4.53
C LYS A 456 44.07 16.98 -3.78
N HIS A 457 43.16 16.14 -3.29
CA HIS A 457 41.84 16.58 -2.84
C HIS A 457 41.59 16.41 -1.33
N PHE A 458 42.29 15.51 -0.65
CA PHE A 458 42.03 15.26 0.77
C PHE A 458 42.74 16.29 1.64
N PRO A 459 42.12 16.74 2.75
CA PRO A 459 42.76 17.65 3.70
C PRO A 459 43.99 17.06 4.40
N SER A 460 44.02 15.73 4.56
CA SER A 460 45.08 15.00 5.26
C SER A 460 45.12 13.55 4.77
N THR A 461 46.32 13.02 4.60
CA THR A 461 46.61 11.69 4.04
C THR A 461 47.59 10.91 4.90
N LYS A 462 47.57 11.14 6.22
CA LYS A 462 48.59 10.64 7.15
C LYS A 462 48.73 9.11 7.11
N LEU A 463 47.61 8.40 7.02
CA LEU A 463 47.64 6.94 6.97
C LEU A 463 48.13 6.44 5.61
N LEU A 464 47.74 7.09 4.51
CA LEU A 464 48.30 6.82 3.18
C LEU A 464 49.83 7.05 3.15
N ASP A 465 50.32 8.15 3.73
CA ASP A 465 51.75 8.44 3.77
C ASP A 465 52.51 7.40 4.60
N TYR A 466 51.93 6.94 5.71
CA TYR A 466 52.44 5.82 6.49
C TYR A 466 52.48 4.53 5.66
N ALA A 467 51.41 4.22 4.91
CA ALA A 467 51.35 3.04 4.07
C ALA A 467 52.37 3.06 2.92
N ILE A 468 52.64 4.23 2.31
CA ILE A 468 53.70 4.42 1.29
C ILE A 468 55.09 4.20 1.91
N ALA A 469 55.30 4.65 3.15
CA ALA A 469 56.55 4.39 3.86
C ALA A 469 56.73 2.89 4.17
N VAL A 470 55.65 2.17 4.53
CA VAL A 470 55.65 0.71 4.69
C VAL A 470 55.97 0.02 3.35
N GLU A 471 55.34 0.44 2.25
CA GLU A 471 55.63 -0.03 0.89
C GLU A 471 57.12 0.12 0.54
N THR A 472 57.76 1.22 0.93
CA THR A 472 59.20 1.43 0.71
C THR A 472 60.04 0.37 1.45
N VAL A 473 59.63 -0.01 2.67
CA VAL A 473 60.30 -1.07 3.44
C VAL A 473 60.08 -2.44 2.81
N THR A 474 58.87 -2.76 2.35
CA THR A 474 58.55 -4.08 1.78
C THR A 474 59.14 -4.27 0.39
N THR A 475 59.12 -3.24 -0.46
CA THR A 475 59.74 -3.28 -1.80
C THR A 475 61.26 -3.41 -1.74
N SER A 476 61.91 -2.93 -0.67
CA SER A 476 63.34 -3.19 -0.45
C SER A 476 63.68 -4.67 -0.23
N LYS A 477 62.69 -5.48 0.15
CA LYS A 477 62.84 -6.94 0.29
C LYS A 477 62.54 -7.68 -1.02
N LYS A 478 61.50 -7.24 -1.74
CA LYS A 478 61.13 -7.80 -3.05
C LYS A 478 60.29 -6.79 -3.84
N ASP A 479 60.66 -6.56 -5.09
CA ASP A 479 60.10 -5.48 -5.92
C ASP A 479 58.58 -5.54 -6.16
N ASN A 480 57.97 -6.73 -6.03
CA ASN A 480 56.53 -6.91 -6.22
C ASN A 480 55.70 -6.76 -4.93
N LEU A 481 56.33 -6.44 -3.80
CA LEU A 481 55.66 -6.14 -2.52
C LEU A 481 55.24 -4.67 -2.43
N ILE A 482 54.53 -4.20 -3.46
CA ILE A 482 53.94 -2.86 -3.57
C ILE A 482 52.60 -2.78 -2.83
N LEU A 483 52.14 -1.56 -2.52
CA LEU A 483 50.77 -1.33 -2.05
C LEU A 483 49.79 -1.63 -3.18
N ASN A 484 48.88 -2.57 -2.96
CA ASN A 484 47.87 -2.94 -3.95
C ASN A 484 46.63 -2.04 -3.85
N VAL A 485 45.68 -2.19 -4.79
CA VAL A 485 44.49 -1.35 -4.84
C VAL A 485 43.61 -1.49 -3.61
N ASP A 486 43.46 -2.70 -3.06
CA ASP A 486 42.68 -2.96 -1.85
C ASP A 486 43.28 -2.22 -0.64
N GLY A 487 44.59 -2.33 -0.46
CA GLY A 487 45.33 -1.63 0.60
C GLY A 487 45.30 -0.12 0.45
N CYS A 488 45.47 0.39 -0.77
CA CYS A 488 45.41 1.82 -1.06
C CYS A 488 44.02 2.41 -0.78
N VAL A 489 42.96 1.77 -1.28
CA VAL A 489 41.58 2.23 -1.03
C VAL A 489 41.26 2.18 0.46
N ALA A 490 41.66 1.12 1.15
CA ALA A 490 41.43 0.93 2.58
C ALA A 490 42.02 2.08 3.42
N VAL A 491 43.32 2.37 3.27
CA VAL A 491 43.97 3.44 4.06
C VAL A 491 43.45 4.82 3.68
N CYS A 492 43.15 5.05 2.40
CA CYS A 492 42.54 6.31 1.95
C CYS A 492 41.12 6.48 2.49
N PHE A 493 40.31 5.41 2.58
CA PHE A 493 38.98 5.48 3.16
C PHE A 493 39.02 5.81 4.67
N VAL A 494 40.00 5.27 5.41
CA VAL A 494 40.23 5.66 6.81
C VAL A 494 40.64 7.14 6.90
N ASP A 495 41.54 7.61 6.04
CA ASP A 495 41.89 9.03 5.98
C ASP A 495 40.67 9.91 5.63
N LEU A 496 39.76 9.45 4.76
CA LEU A 496 38.50 10.13 4.46
C LEU A 496 37.66 10.28 5.73
N LEU A 497 37.35 9.18 6.42
CA LEU A 497 36.50 9.21 7.61
C LEU A 497 37.09 10.12 8.70
N ARG A 498 38.40 9.98 8.97
CA ARG A 498 39.08 10.74 10.03
C ARG A 498 39.24 12.23 9.73
N ASN A 499 39.36 12.60 8.46
CA ASN A 499 39.80 13.95 8.08
C ASN A 499 38.78 14.72 7.24
N CYS A 500 37.62 14.16 6.89
CA CYS A 500 36.60 14.90 6.12
C CYS A 500 35.80 15.90 6.95
N GLY A 501 36.03 15.95 8.27
CA GLY A 501 35.37 16.85 9.21
C GLY A 501 33.93 16.46 9.54
N ALA A 502 33.45 15.33 9.01
CA ALA A 502 32.07 14.90 9.21
C ALA A 502 31.90 13.95 10.39
N PHE A 503 32.95 13.29 10.90
CA PHE A 503 32.87 12.21 11.89
C PHE A 503 33.74 12.47 13.11
N SER A 504 33.29 12.04 14.29
CA SER A 504 34.15 11.94 15.48
C SER A 504 35.11 10.74 15.37
N PRO A 505 36.19 10.68 16.16
CA PRO A 505 37.07 9.51 16.22
C PRO A 505 36.31 8.22 16.54
N GLU A 506 35.36 8.27 17.47
CA GLU A 506 34.54 7.11 17.87
C GLU A 506 33.65 6.64 16.72
N GLU A 507 32.98 7.57 16.02
CA GLU A 507 32.16 7.21 14.85
C GLU A 507 32.99 6.60 13.72
N CYS A 508 34.22 7.08 13.51
CA CYS A 508 35.13 6.49 12.55
C CYS A 508 35.42 5.03 12.89
N GLU A 509 35.75 4.73 14.15
CA GLU A 509 36.00 3.36 14.60
C GLU A 509 34.76 2.48 14.44
N ASP A 510 33.58 3.00 14.76
CA ASP A 510 32.32 2.27 14.64
C ASP A 510 32.04 1.91 13.17
N TYR A 511 32.16 2.84 12.23
CA TYR A 511 31.97 2.55 10.80
C TYR A 511 32.98 1.53 10.26
N MET A 512 34.22 1.56 10.77
CA MET A 512 35.22 0.56 10.42
C MET A 512 34.84 -0.84 10.95
N ARG A 513 34.38 -0.93 12.20
CA ARG A 513 33.93 -2.21 12.80
C ARG A 513 32.65 -2.75 12.16
N MET A 514 31.78 -1.88 11.66
CA MET A 514 30.56 -2.27 10.94
C MET A 514 30.83 -2.88 9.55
N GLY A 515 32.07 -2.82 9.04
CA GLY A 515 32.42 -3.41 7.74
C GLY A 515 31.92 -2.60 6.54
N VAL A 516 31.89 -1.26 6.65
CA VAL A 516 31.45 -0.39 5.54
C VAL A 516 32.29 -0.56 4.27
N LEU A 517 33.59 -0.84 4.42
CA LEU A 517 34.50 -1.10 3.30
C LEU A 517 34.14 -2.40 2.55
N ASN A 518 33.74 -3.47 3.24
CA ASN A 518 33.12 -4.63 2.60
C ASN A 518 31.84 -4.24 1.85
N GLY A 519 31.00 -3.37 2.42
CA GLY A 519 29.81 -2.84 1.75
C GLY A 519 30.14 -2.13 0.43
N LEU A 520 31.19 -1.29 0.43
CA LEU A 520 31.71 -0.63 -0.77
C LEU A 520 32.16 -1.64 -1.84
N PHE A 521 32.92 -2.65 -1.44
CA PHE A 521 33.38 -3.69 -2.35
C PHE A 521 32.21 -4.52 -2.92
N VAL A 522 31.25 -4.90 -2.08
CA VAL A 522 30.03 -5.62 -2.49
C VAL A 522 29.23 -4.80 -3.50
N LEU A 523 28.99 -3.52 -3.21
CA LEU A 523 28.23 -2.63 -4.09
C LEU A 523 28.93 -2.45 -5.44
N GLY A 524 30.25 -2.17 -5.42
CA GLY A 524 31.04 -2.04 -6.64
C GLY A 524 31.05 -3.34 -7.44
N ARG A 525 31.44 -4.46 -6.82
CA ARG A 525 31.56 -5.76 -7.47
C ARG A 525 30.25 -6.28 -8.04
N SER A 526 29.11 -5.89 -7.47
CA SER A 526 27.79 -6.24 -8.00
C SER A 526 27.62 -5.83 -9.47
N ILE A 527 28.23 -4.72 -9.89
CA ILE A 527 28.21 -4.24 -11.28
C ILE A 527 28.79 -5.31 -12.23
N GLY A 528 29.99 -5.81 -11.94
CA GLY A 528 30.66 -6.83 -12.74
C GLY A 528 29.95 -8.18 -12.71
N LEU A 529 29.41 -8.58 -11.55
CA LEU A 529 28.65 -9.83 -11.44
C LEU A 529 27.37 -9.79 -12.27
N ILE A 530 26.63 -8.68 -12.24
CA ILE A 530 25.47 -8.47 -13.13
C ILE A 530 25.91 -8.54 -14.60
N ALA A 531 27.04 -7.89 -14.95
CA ALA A 531 27.57 -7.93 -16.30
C ALA A 531 27.91 -9.37 -16.75
N HIS A 532 28.51 -10.19 -15.88
CA HIS A 532 28.78 -11.60 -16.17
C HIS A 532 27.51 -12.42 -16.35
N TYR A 533 26.45 -12.20 -15.54
CA TYR A 533 25.15 -12.83 -15.77
C TYR A 533 24.60 -12.48 -17.16
N LEU A 534 24.56 -11.19 -17.50
CA LEU A 534 24.04 -10.72 -18.79
C LEU A 534 24.86 -11.25 -19.97
N ASP A 535 26.18 -11.31 -19.80
CA ASP A 535 27.09 -11.86 -20.80
C ASP A 535 26.83 -13.34 -21.06
N GLN A 536 26.72 -14.17 -20.01
CA GLN A 536 26.41 -15.59 -20.18
C GLN A 536 25.04 -15.84 -20.81
N LYS A 537 24.02 -15.04 -20.46
CA LYS A 537 22.70 -15.10 -21.13
C LYS A 537 22.82 -14.71 -22.61
N ARG A 538 23.58 -13.67 -22.94
CA ARG A 538 23.82 -13.23 -24.33
C ARG A 538 24.54 -14.31 -25.14
N LEU A 539 25.54 -14.95 -24.54
CA LEU A 539 26.31 -16.04 -25.14
C LEU A 539 25.54 -17.36 -25.24
N ARG A 540 24.36 -17.46 -24.62
CA ARG A 540 23.53 -18.68 -24.58
C ARG A 540 24.32 -19.90 -24.11
N THR A 541 25.18 -19.71 -23.11
CA THR A 541 26.04 -20.79 -22.61
C THR A 541 25.21 -21.88 -21.91
N GLY A 542 25.50 -23.15 -22.24
CA GLY A 542 24.84 -24.31 -21.63
C GLY A 542 25.34 -24.62 -20.23
N LEU A 543 24.70 -25.60 -19.55
CA LEU A 543 25.04 -26.03 -18.20
C LEU A 543 26.55 -26.31 -18.04
N TYR A 544 27.11 -25.88 -16.91
CA TYR A 544 28.49 -26.20 -16.54
C TYR A 544 28.54 -27.43 -15.63
N ARG A 545 29.43 -28.37 -15.95
CA ARG A 545 29.83 -29.48 -15.09
C ARG A 545 31.35 -29.48 -15.00
N HIS A 546 31.88 -29.53 -13.78
CA HIS A 546 33.33 -29.48 -13.57
C HIS A 546 34.01 -30.75 -14.12
N PRO A 547 35.14 -30.64 -14.83
CA PRO A 547 35.90 -31.79 -15.34
C PRO A 547 36.39 -32.72 -14.23
N TRP A 548 36.42 -34.03 -14.49
CA TRP A 548 36.84 -35.03 -13.49
C TRP A 548 38.36 -35.11 -13.31
N ASP A 549 39.14 -34.74 -14.32
CA ASP A 549 40.60 -34.68 -14.29
C ASP A 549 41.15 -33.53 -13.43
N ASP A 550 40.32 -32.54 -13.12
CA ASP A 550 40.62 -31.45 -12.16
C ASP A 550 40.20 -31.81 -10.71
N ILE A 551 39.69 -33.03 -10.47
CA ILE A 551 39.26 -33.49 -9.14
C ILE A 551 40.12 -34.67 -8.69
N THR A 552 40.82 -34.51 -7.56
CA THR A 552 41.49 -35.63 -6.90
C THR A 552 40.51 -36.35 -5.97
N TYR A 553 40.09 -37.56 -6.34
CA TYR A 553 39.21 -38.41 -5.54
C TYR A 553 40.00 -39.25 -4.53
N LEU A 554 40.04 -38.82 -3.27
CA LEU A 554 40.60 -39.59 -2.15
C LEU A 554 39.48 -40.36 -1.43
N LEU A 555 39.04 -41.47 -2.00
CA LEU A 555 37.98 -42.30 -1.43
C LEU A 555 38.54 -43.22 -0.35
N PRO A 556 37.90 -43.33 0.84
CA PRO A 556 38.35 -44.25 1.88
C PRO A 556 38.19 -45.70 1.42
N THR A 557 39.17 -46.56 1.74
CA THR A 557 39.04 -48.00 1.54
C THR A 557 38.15 -48.62 2.60
N LEU A 558 37.05 -49.25 2.17
CA LEU A 558 36.22 -50.07 3.06
C LEU A 558 37.00 -51.34 3.46
N GLN A 559 37.39 -51.46 4.73
CA GLN A 559 37.78 -52.76 5.28
C GLN A 559 36.52 -53.63 5.42
N LYS A 560 36.58 -54.88 4.93
CA LYS A 560 35.58 -55.89 5.29
C LYS A 560 35.75 -56.20 6.78
N GLY A 561 34.92 -55.61 7.63
CA GLY A 561 34.77 -56.05 9.02
C GLY A 561 34.38 -57.52 9.06
N GLY A 562 35.13 -58.33 9.80
CA GLY A 562 34.78 -59.73 10.05
C GLY A 562 33.47 -59.84 10.81
N ALA A 563 32.54 -60.65 10.30
CA ALA A 563 31.29 -61.18 10.86
C ALA A 563 30.30 -60.29 11.65
N GLU A 564 30.66 -59.10 12.14
CA GLU A 564 29.79 -58.26 12.98
C GLU A 564 29.82 -56.79 12.52
N GLY A 565 29.25 -56.52 11.34
CA GLY A 565 28.45 -55.32 11.03
C GLY A 565 28.97 -53.90 11.34
N ARG A 566 30.21 -53.67 11.78
CA ARG A 566 30.77 -52.33 12.01
C ARG A 566 31.83 -52.01 10.95
N VAL A 567 31.56 -50.94 10.20
CA VAL A 567 32.50 -50.32 9.28
C VAL A 567 33.31 -49.28 10.06
N GLU A 568 34.58 -49.57 10.32
CA GLU A 568 35.51 -48.54 10.78
C GLU A 568 36.12 -47.82 9.58
N VAL A 569 36.13 -46.49 9.62
CA VAL A 569 36.74 -45.61 8.61
C VAL A 569 38.05 -45.11 9.21
N ASN A 570 39.20 -45.53 8.66
CA ASN A 570 40.48 -44.88 8.94
C ASN A 570 40.71 -43.77 7.90
N LEU A 571 41.05 -42.57 8.39
CA LEU A 571 41.42 -41.40 7.58
C LEU A 571 42.88 -41.48 7.12
#